data_AF-A0A7V9DZA5-F1
#
_entry.id   AF-A0A7V9DZA5-F1
#
_cell.length_a   1.000
_cell.length_b   1.000
_cell.length_c   1.000
_cell.angle_alpha   90.00
_cell.angle_beta   90.00
_cell.angle_gamma   90.00
#
_symmetry.space_group_name_H-M   'P 1'
#
loop_
_entity.id
_entity.type
_entity.pdbx_description
1 polymer ?
#
loop_
_entity_poly.entity_id
_entity_poly.type
_entity_poly.pdbx_seq_one_letter_code
_entity_poly.pdbx_strand_id
1 'polypeptide(L)'
;MLDVNLLRKDVAAVAARLKARGYEFDVERFNSLEAERKSVQTETEELQARRNALSKQVGLLKAKGGDASAVLAEVASIPDEVKTLETQLAGIQQRMNEWMLDVPNLTHASVPPGTSV
;
A
#
# COMPACT_ATOMS: atom_id res chain seq x y z
N MET A 1 16.39 -9.55 -4.78
CA MET A 1 15.13 -8.98 -5.28
C MET A 1 15.32 -7.48 -5.42
N LEU A 2 14.78 -6.86 -6.47
CA LEU A 2 14.88 -5.42 -6.65
C LEU A 2 14.21 -4.69 -5.48
N ASP A 3 14.87 -3.68 -4.91
CA ASP A 3 14.28 -2.87 -3.84
C ASP A 3 13.11 -2.04 -4.39
N VAL A 4 11.90 -2.33 -3.91
CA VAL A 4 10.67 -1.62 -4.30
C VAL A 4 10.73 -0.12 -3.97
N ASN A 5 11.55 0.28 -2.99
CA ASN A 5 11.72 1.69 -2.68
C ASN A 5 12.44 2.46 -3.80
N LEU A 6 13.23 1.79 -4.64
CA LEU A 6 13.80 2.41 -5.83
C LEU A 6 12.73 2.70 -6.86
N LEU A 7 11.79 1.77 -7.06
CA LEU A 7 10.65 1.96 -7.97
C LEU A 7 9.73 3.09 -7.47
N ARG A 8 9.47 3.18 -6.17
CA ARG A 8 8.66 4.25 -5.59
C ARG A 8 9.31 5.64 -5.70
N LYS A 9 10.64 5.70 -5.72
CA LYS A 9 11.39 6.96 -5.87
C LYS A 9 11.42 7.41 -7.33
N ASP A 10 11.75 6.51 -8.24
CA ASP A 10 11.85 6.80 -9.68
C ASP A 10 11.67 5.53 -10.53
N VAL A 11 10.41 5.18 -10.77
CA VAL A 11 10.04 4.01 -11.58
C VAL A 11 10.56 4.13 -13.01
N ALA A 12 10.64 5.36 -13.56
CA ALA A 12 11.08 5.59 -14.94
C ALA A 12 12.58 5.31 -15.09
N ALA A 13 13.41 5.79 -14.15
CA ALA A 13 14.84 5.51 -14.16
C ALA A 13 15.14 4.01 -13.96
N VAL A 14 14.40 3.35 -13.07
CA VAL A 14 14.55 1.91 -12.85
C VAL A 14 14.14 1.11 -14.08
N ALA A 15 13.01 1.45 -14.72
CA ALA A 15 12.55 0.81 -15.96
C ALA A 15 13.56 1.00 -17.11
N ALA A 16 14.16 2.18 -17.25
CA ALA A 16 15.20 2.42 -18.26
C ALA A 16 16.43 1.52 -18.04
N ARG A 17 16.85 1.33 -16.79
CA ARG A 17 17.97 0.44 -16.45
C ARG A 17 17.64 -1.03 -16.65
N LEU A 18 16.41 -1.44 -16.38
CA LEU A 18 15.93 -2.80 -16.68
C LEU A 18 15.89 -3.04 -18.19
N LYS A 19 15.44 -2.05 -18.97
CA LYS A 19 15.43 -2.10 -20.44
C LYS A 19 16.83 -2.24 -21.03
N ALA A 20 17.83 -1.58 -20.45
CA ALA A 20 19.23 -1.75 -20.83
C ALA A 20 19.77 -3.18 -20.60
N ARG A 21 19.09 -3.97 -19.77
CA ARG A 21 19.36 -5.40 -19.53
C ARG A 21 18.49 -6.33 -20.40
N GLY A 22 17.67 -5.78 -21.29
CA GLY A 22 16.73 -6.54 -22.11
C GLY A 22 15.44 -6.94 -21.39
N TYR A 23 15.12 -6.32 -20.26
CA TYR A 23 13.87 -6.56 -19.52
C TYR A 23 12.94 -5.36 -19.62
N GLU A 24 11.74 -5.56 -20.16
CA GLU A 24 10.71 -4.53 -20.23
C GLU A 24 9.86 -4.54 -18.95
N PHE A 25 10.00 -3.48 -18.15
CA PHE A 25 9.25 -3.33 -16.91
C PHE A 25 7.92 -2.63 -17.16
N ASP A 26 6.83 -3.23 -16.69
CA ASP A 26 5.48 -2.68 -16.81
C ASP A 26 5.24 -1.59 -15.74
N VAL A 27 5.58 -0.36 -16.12
CA VAL A 27 5.44 0.84 -15.27
C VAL A 27 3.97 1.11 -14.93
N GLU A 28 3.06 0.87 -15.87
CA GLU A 28 1.63 1.11 -15.69
C GLU A 28 1.05 0.17 -14.62
N ARG A 29 1.37 -1.12 -14.72
CA ARG A 29 0.98 -2.11 -13.72
C ARG A 29 1.54 -1.79 -12.34
N PHE A 30 2.80 -1.37 -12.24
CA PHE A 30 3.39 -0.95 -10.97
C PHE A 30 2.64 0.23 -10.35
N ASN A 31 2.40 1.28 -11.14
CA ASN A 31 1.71 2.47 -10.68
C ASN A 31 0.27 2.17 -10.26
N SER A 32 -0.43 1.29 -10.98
CA SER A 32 -1.78 0.85 -10.62
C SER A 32 -1.81 0.13 -9.27
N LEU A 33 -0.89 -0.83 -9.04
CA LEU A 33 -0.82 -1.58 -7.78
C LEU A 33 -0.41 -0.67 -6.61
N GLU A 34 0.52 0.25 -6.80
CA GLU A 34 0.90 1.22 -5.76
C GLU A 34 -0.20 2.23 -5.45
N ALA A 35 -0.97 2.65 -6.46
CA ALA A 35 -2.14 3.51 -6.25
C ALA A 35 -3.22 2.78 -5.42
N GLU A 36 -3.54 1.54 -5.77
CA GLU A 36 -4.48 0.69 -5.03
C GLU A 36 -4.00 0.49 -3.58
N ARG A 37 -2.73 0.11 -3.40
CA ARG A 37 -2.10 -0.08 -2.08
C ARG A 37 -2.19 1.19 -1.23
N LYS A 38 -1.86 2.35 -1.81
CA LYS A 38 -1.90 3.64 -1.10
C LYS A 38 -3.33 4.02 -0.73
N SER A 39 -4.29 3.83 -1.62
CA SER A 39 -5.71 4.11 -1.36
C SER A 39 -6.22 3.31 -0.17
N VAL A 40 -6.04 1.98 -0.19
CA VAL A 40 -6.48 1.09 0.89
C VAL A 40 -5.77 1.41 2.21
N GLN A 41 -4.48 1.73 2.15
CA GLN A 41 -3.74 2.15 3.35
C GLN A 41 -4.32 3.44 3.95
N THR A 42 -4.55 4.47 3.13
CA THR A 42 -5.12 5.74 3.60
C THR A 42 -6.51 5.53 4.20
N GLU A 43 -7.37 4.74 3.55
CA GLU A 43 -8.71 4.42 4.06
C GLU A 43 -8.64 3.67 5.41
N THR A 44 -7.68 2.75 5.56
CA THR A 44 -7.45 2.04 6.83
C THR A 44 -7.06 3.02 7.94
N GLU A 45 -6.12 3.93 7.66
CA GLU A 45 -5.65 4.95 8.61
C GLU A 45 -6.78 5.92 9.00
N GLU A 46 -7.61 6.33 8.04
CA GLU A 46 -8.79 7.18 8.26
C GLU A 46 -9.85 6.50 9.13
N LEU A 47 -10.17 5.22 8.88
CA LEU A 47 -11.10 4.46 9.71
C LEU A 47 -10.59 4.27 11.14
N GLN A 48 -9.30 3.97 11.30
CA GLN A 48 -8.68 3.88 12.62
C GLN A 48 -8.74 5.22 13.37
N ALA A 49 -8.47 6.34 12.67
CA ALA A 49 -8.59 7.67 13.24
C ALA A 49 -10.04 8.00 13.63
N ARG A 50 -11.01 7.66 12.78
CA ARG A 50 -12.45 7.82 13.05
C ARG A 50 -12.89 7.02 14.27
N ARG A 51 -12.51 5.75 14.37
CA ARG A 51 -12.77 4.90 15.55
C ARG A 51 -12.28 5.55 16.83
N ASN A 52 -11.05 6.07 16.82
CA ASN A 52 -10.45 6.72 17.99
C ASN A 52 -11.19 8.00 18.38
N ALA A 53 -11.62 8.80 17.40
CA ALA A 53 -12.41 10.01 17.63
C ALA A 53 -13.79 9.68 18.24
N LEU A 54 -14.51 8.73 17.65
CA LEU A 54 -15.82 8.29 18.14
C LEU A 54 -15.74 7.66 19.53
N SER A 55 -14.69 6.87 19.80
CA SER A 55 -14.47 6.27 21.13
C SER A 55 -14.31 7.34 22.21
N LYS A 56 -13.62 8.45 21.92
CA LYS A 56 -13.53 9.61 22.81
C LYS A 56 -14.89 10.28 22.99
N GLN A 57 -15.66 10.46 21.91
CA GLN A 57 -17.00 11.04 21.95
C GLN A 57 -17.97 10.22 22.81
N VAL A 58 -17.92 8.88 22.73
CA VAL A 58 -18.70 7.99 23.61
C VAL A 58 -18.38 8.25 25.08
N GLY A 59 -17.09 8.35 25.42
CA GLY A 59 -16.66 8.65 26.80
C GLY A 59 -17.21 9.97 27.31
N LEU A 60 -17.16 11.02 26.47
CA LEU A 60 -17.70 12.35 26.80
C LEU A 60 -19.22 12.35 26.98
N LEU A 61 -19.96 11.65 26.12
CA LEU A 61 -21.43 11.55 26.21
C LEU A 61 -21.86 10.82 27.48
N LYS A 62 -21.23 9.67 27.77
CA LYS A 62 -21.51 8.91 28.99
C LYS A 62 -21.17 9.68 30.25
N ALA A 63 -20.05 10.42 30.27
CA ALA A 63 -19.67 11.26 31.40
C ALA A 63 -20.68 12.39 31.68
N LYS A 64 -21.39 12.86 30.65
CA LYS A 64 -22.47 13.87 30.76
C LYS A 64 -23.85 13.25 31.06
N GLY A 65 -23.94 11.93 31.24
CA GLY A 65 -25.21 11.22 31.40
C GLY A 65 -26.08 11.16 30.13
N GLY A 66 -25.50 11.45 28.96
CA GLY A 66 -26.19 11.41 27.68
C GLY A 66 -26.23 10.01 27.06
N ASP A 67 -27.11 9.84 26.06
CA ASP A 67 -27.18 8.62 25.25
C ASP A 67 -26.04 8.57 24.23
N ALA A 68 -25.32 7.44 24.21
CA ALA A 68 -24.22 7.17 23.28
C ALA A 68 -24.52 5.98 22.34
N SER A 69 -25.75 5.48 22.32
CA SER A 69 -26.13 4.24 21.60
C SER A 69 -25.83 4.32 20.11
N ALA A 70 -26.12 5.46 19.46
CA ALA A 70 -25.82 5.67 18.04
C ALA A 70 -24.31 5.65 17.74
N VAL A 71 -23.51 6.34 18.56
CA VAL A 71 -22.05 6.40 18.40
C VAL A 71 -21.41 5.05 18.72
N LEU A 72 -21.95 4.31 19.69
CA LEU A 72 -21.52 2.94 20.00
C LEU A 72 -21.78 1.98 18.85
N ALA A 73 -22.92 2.09 18.17
CA ALA A 73 -23.23 1.27 17.00
C ALA A 73 -22.24 1.52 15.86
N GLU A 74 -21.88 2.79 15.62
CA GLU A 74 -20.88 3.17 14.61
C GLU A 74 -19.48 2.66 14.97
N VAL A 75 -19.04 2.79 16.23
CA VAL A 75 -17.74 2.26 16.68
C VAL A 75 -17.68 0.74 16.57
N ALA A 76 -18.82 0.05 16.70
CA ALA A 76 -18.89 -1.40 16.64
C ALA A 76 -18.71 -1.97 15.23
N SER A 77 -19.03 -1.22 14.16
CA SER A 77 -18.86 -1.70 12.77
C SER A 77 -17.42 -1.53 12.24
N ILE A 78 -16.71 -0.50 12.72
CA ILE A 78 -15.38 -0.15 12.19
C ILE A 78 -14.33 -1.28 12.28
N PRO A 79 -14.26 -2.12 13.33
CA PRO A 79 -13.29 -3.20 13.40
C PRO A 79 -13.37 -4.20 12.23
N ASP A 80 -14.58 -4.52 11.76
CA ASP A 80 -14.79 -5.44 10.65
C ASP A 80 -14.40 -4.80 9.30
N GLU A 81 -14.67 -3.51 9.14
CA GLU A 81 -14.24 -2.72 7.98
C GLU A 81 -12.71 -2.63 7.92
N VAL A 82 -12.05 -2.29 9.04
CA VAL A 82 -10.58 -2.26 9.14
C VAL A 82 -9.99 -3.61 8.80
N LYS A 83 -10.53 -4.71 9.33
CA LYS A 83 -10.04 -6.07 9.03
C LYS A 83 -10.15 -6.41 7.54
N THR A 84 -11.21 -5.95 6.90
CA THR A 84 -11.43 -6.14 5.46
C THR A 84 -10.37 -5.38 4.66
N LEU A 85 -10.11 -4.10 4.99
CA LEU A 85 -9.08 -3.30 4.33
C LEU A 85 -7.67 -3.85 4.57
N GLU A 86 -7.36 -4.33 5.78
CA GLU A 86 -6.08 -4.98 6.08
C GLU A 86 -5.88 -6.25 5.24
N THR A 87 -6.93 -7.03 5.04
CA THR A 87 -6.90 -8.22 4.17
C THR A 87 -6.69 -7.84 2.71
N GLN A 88 -7.36 -6.79 2.22
CA GLN A 88 -7.16 -6.26 0.88
C GLN A 88 -5.73 -5.76 0.68
N LEU A 89 -5.21 -5.00 1.65
CA LEU A 89 -3.85 -4.48 1.64
C LEU A 89 -2.82 -5.61 1.58
N ALA A 90 -3.00 -6.66 2.39
CA ALA A 90 -2.16 -7.85 2.35
C ALA A 90 -2.21 -8.56 0.99
N GLY A 91 -3.40 -8.68 0.38
CA GLY A 91 -3.56 -9.25 -0.95
C GLY A 91 -2.86 -8.43 -2.04
N ILE A 92 -2.93 -7.08 -1.99
CA ILE A 92 -2.21 -6.20 -2.92
C ILE A 92 -0.70 -6.37 -2.77
N GLN A 93 -0.20 -6.39 -1.53
CA GLN A 93 1.22 -6.59 -1.24
C GLN A 93 1.72 -7.94 -1.72
N GLN A 94 0.92 -9.00 -1.55
CA GLN A 94 1.24 -10.33 -2.04
C GLN A 94 1.33 -10.35 -3.58
N ARG A 95 0.32 -9.83 -4.28
CA ARG A 95 0.34 -9.75 -5.76
C ARG A 95 1.55 -8.98 -6.27
N MET A 96 1.90 -7.88 -5.60
CA MET A 96 3.08 -7.08 -5.94
C MET A 96 4.37 -7.85 -5.68
N ASN A 97 4.49 -8.54 -4.55
CA ASN A 97 5.67 -9.35 -4.22
C ASN A 97 5.86 -10.50 -5.20
N GLU A 98 4.79 -11.24 -5.52
CA GLU A 98 4.81 -12.34 -6.49
C GLU A 98 5.30 -11.86 -7.85
N TRP A 99 4.75 -10.74 -8.35
CA TRP A 99 5.20 -10.17 -9.61
C TRP A 99 6.66 -9.68 -9.55
N MET A 100 7.09 -9.09 -8.44
CA MET A 100 8.44 -8.58 -8.25
C MET A 100 9.51 -9.68 -8.15
N LEU A 101 9.13 -10.94 -7.89
CA LEU A 101 10.06 -12.06 -7.89
C LEU A 101 10.61 -12.35 -9.29
N ASP A 102 9.82 -12.07 -10.32
CA ASP A 102 10.19 -12.27 -11.73
C ASP A 102 11.04 -11.09 -12.28
N VAL A 103 11.14 -9.99 -11.53
CA VAL A 103 11.86 -8.79 -11.96
C VAL A 103 13.36 -8.95 -11.66
N PRO A 104 14.23 -8.87 -12.67
CA PRO A 104 15.67 -9.00 -12.47
C PRO A 104 16.22 -7.81 -11.67
N ASN A 105 17.31 -8.03 -10.95
CA ASN A 105 17.96 -6.93 -10.21
C ASN A 105 18.63 -5.91 -11.15
N LEU A 106 18.86 -4.70 -10.67
CA LEU A 106 19.62 -3.69 -11.41
C LEU A 106 21.09 -4.11 -11.54
N THR A 107 21.69 -3.83 -12.70
CA THR A 107 23.14 -3.96 -12.89
C THR A 107 23.86 -2.91 -12.06
N HIS A 108 25.00 -3.29 -11.48
CA HIS A 108 25.86 -2.33 -10.78
C HIS A 108 26.44 -1.33 -11.79
N ALA A 109 26.67 -0.09 -11.36
CA ALA A 109 27.16 0.98 -12.24
C ALA A 109 28.53 0.69 -12.87
N SER A 110 29.30 -0.23 -12.30
CA SER A 110 30.59 -0.69 -12.82
C SER A 110 30.50 -1.78 -13.90
N VAL A 111 29.30 -2.30 -14.18
CA VAL A 111 29.11 -3.34 -15.19
C VAL A 111 28.95 -2.64 -16.54
N PRO A 112 29.88 -2.83 -17.50
CA PRO A 112 29.75 -2.23 -18.81
C PRO A 112 28.46 -2.74 -19.49
N PRO A 113 27.78 -1.91 -20.29
CA PRO A 113 26.62 -2.35 -21.05
C PRO A 113 27.04 -3.51 -21.95
N GLY A 114 26.45 -4.69 -21.71
CA GLY A 114 26.71 -5.87 -22.50
C GLY A 114 25.94 -5.78 -23.82
N THR A 115 26.62 -5.45 -24.90
CA THR A 115 26.13 -5.73 -26.25
C THR A 115 26.27 -7.21 -26.51
N SER A 116 25.17 -7.96 -26.42
CA SER A 116 25.08 -9.28 -27.03
C SER A 116 24.12 -9.21 -28.21
N VAL A 117 24.66 -9.61 -29.36
CA VAL A 117 24.08 -9.80 -30.71
C VAL A 117 22.80 -10.62 -30.74
#